data_AF-A0A3B0ACW5-F1
#
_entry.id   AF-A0A3B0ACW5-F1
#
_cell.length_a   1.000
_cell.length_b   1.000
_cell.length_c   1.000
_cell.angle_alpha   90.00
_cell.angle_beta   90.00
_cell.angle_gamma   90.00
#
_symmetry.space_group_name_H-M   'P 1'
#
loop_
_entity.id
_entity.type
_entity.pdbx_description
1 polymer ?
#
loop_
_entity_poly.entity_id
_entity_poly.type
_entity_poly.pdbx_seq_one_letter_code
_entity_poly.pdbx_strand_id
1 'polypeptide(L)'
;MAVQVGRWRTALPPDAWPAGFPETGVVWRRDVFAVADAWRAGEAGPRQLLSAVLMWGYGPIGYGPWRAARSLEADPDGTRLAYALEGLRAPAVPHEDVLRTAYQRLRDPKESRLPRLGPGMVTKLLYFAGYRRPGTGDTATRSGGFDSRSGSLAGGAGLQPLILDTVVARGLPVEAGVRRESGWVAEEWLAYLRWAAEQARRRGIDPEQVEMAVLHGQLTGVP
;
A
#
# COMPACT_ATOMS: atom_id res chain seq x y z
N MET A 1 12.06 7.95 8.17
CA MET A 1 11.62 7.69 9.56
C MET A 1 12.78 7.13 10.35
N ALA A 2 13.13 7.72 11.50
CA ALA A 2 14.16 7.15 12.37
C ALA A 2 13.67 5.81 12.96
N VAL A 3 14.50 4.77 12.91
CA VAL A 3 14.17 3.41 13.36
C VAL A 3 15.29 2.88 14.26
N GLN A 4 14.93 2.30 15.40
CA GLN A 4 15.88 1.65 16.30
C GLN A 4 16.20 0.23 15.79
N VAL A 5 17.00 0.13 14.73
CA VAL A 5 17.27 -1.12 14.00
C VAL A 5 17.66 -2.29 14.91
N GLY A 6 18.51 -2.08 15.92
CA GLY A 6 18.91 -3.13 16.87
C GLY A 6 17.72 -3.78 17.60
N ARG A 7 16.70 -2.99 17.97
CA ARG A 7 15.48 -3.54 18.60
C ARG A 7 14.65 -4.38 17.62
N TRP A 8 14.61 -3.96 16.35
CA TRP A 8 13.93 -4.70 15.30
C TRP A 8 14.65 -6.00 14.95
N ARG A 9 15.98 -5.97 14.81
CA ARG A 9 16.83 -7.15 14.59
C ARG A 9 16.65 -8.20 15.68
N THR A 10 16.53 -7.76 16.94
CA THR A 10 16.34 -8.67 18.08
C THR A 10 14.93 -9.28 18.10
N ALA A 11 13.92 -8.53 17.67
CA ALA A 11 12.52 -8.95 17.78
C ALA A 11 12.02 -9.77 16.58
N LEU A 12 12.55 -9.52 15.38
CA LEU A 12 12.07 -10.16 14.17
C LEU A 12 12.67 -11.57 14.01
N PRO A 13 11.88 -12.53 13.50
CA PRO A 13 12.41 -13.82 13.03
C PRO A 13 13.52 -13.60 11.98
N PRO A 14 14.56 -14.47 11.93
CA PRO A 14 15.69 -14.30 11.01
C PRO A 14 15.29 -14.20 9.54
N ASP A 15 14.27 -14.97 9.12
CA ASP A 15 13.75 -15.02 7.76
C ASP A 15 12.92 -13.78 7.38
N ALA A 16 12.44 -13.03 8.37
CA ALA A 16 11.57 -11.88 8.15
C ALA A 16 12.34 -10.56 7.96
N TRP A 17 13.66 -10.56 8.10
CA TRP A 17 14.48 -9.39 7.80
C TRP A 17 14.63 -9.21 6.28
N PRO A 18 14.30 -8.04 5.70
CA PRO A 18 14.45 -7.82 4.27
C PRO A 18 15.93 -7.71 3.88
N ALA A 19 16.33 -8.39 2.81
CA ALA A 19 17.68 -8.25 2.26
C ALA A 19 17.94 -6.81 1.79
N GLY A 20 19.14 -6.29 2.03
CA GLY A 20 19.52 -4.92 1.62
C GLY A 20 18.81 -3.79 2.37
N PHE A 21 18.04 -4.10 3.42
CA PHE A 21 17.36 -3.07 4.21
C PHE A 21 18.35 -2.28 5.09
N PRO A 22 18.11 -0.99 5.36
CA PRO A 22 19.03 -0.17 6.16
C PRO A 22 19.35 -0.79 7.54
N GLU A 23 20.64 -0.92 7.84
CA GLU A 23 21.14 -1.49 9.11
C GLU A 23 21.22 -0.47 10.25
N THR A 24 21.12 0.83 9.95
CA THR A 24 21.14 1.90 10.95
C THR A 24 20.29 3.10 10.52
N GLY A 25 19.86 3.90 11.50
CA GLY A 25 19.37 5.25 11.25
C GLY A 25 17.94 5.34 10.69
N VAL A 26 17.82 5.85 9.47
CA VAL A 26 16.55 6.32 8.89
C VAL A 26 16.10 5.39 7.78
N VAL A 27 14.90 4.83 7.93
CA VAL A 27 14.20 4.08 6.88
C VAL A 27 13.34 5.04 6.07
N TRP A 28 13.56 5.08 4.76
CA TRP A 28 12.86 5.92 3.80
C TRP A 28 11.78 5.12 3.06
N ARG A 29 10.82 5.83 2.46
CA ARG A 29 9.77 5.21 1.63
C ARG A 29 10.37 4.41 0.47
N ARG A 30 11.47 4.90 -0.12
CA ARG A 30 12.21 4.20 -1.19
C ARG A 30 12.78 2.84 -0.77
N ASP A 31 13.14 2.67 0.51
CA ASP A 31 13.73 1.42 1.00
C ASP A 31 12.64 0.33 1.06
N VAL A 32 11.42 0.71 1.45
CA VAL A 32 10.26 -0.20 1.45
C VAL A 32 9.83 -0.54 0.02
N PHE A 33 9.91 0.42 -0.91
CA PHE A 33 9.67 0.14 -2.32
C PHE A 33 10.68 -0.85 -2.92
N ALA A 34 11.97 -0.76 -2.57
CA ALA A 34 12.97 -1.73 -3.00
C ALA A 34 12.61 -3.16 -2.53
N VAL A 35 12.13 -3.31 -1.29
CA VAL A 35 11.63 -4.61 -0.79
C VAL A 35 10.37 -5.05 -1.52
N ALA A 36 9.47 -4.14 -1.86
CA ALA A 36 8.27 -4.45 -2.64
C ALA A 36 8.59 -4.88 -4.08
N ASP A 37 9.61 -4.28 -4.71
CA ASP A 37 10.12 -4.68 -6.01
C ASP A 37 10.72 -6.09 -5.95
N ALA A 38 11.60 -6.35 -4.97
CA ALA A 38 12.15 -7.69 -4.73
C ALA A 38 11.04 -8.73 -4.46
N TRP A 39 10.00 -8.37 -3.71
CA TRP A 39 8.85 -9.25 -3.47
C TRP A 39 8.08 -9.55 -4.76
N ARG A 40 7.87 -8.56 -5.63
CA ARG A 40 7.24 -8.78 -6.95
C ARG A 40 8.09 -9.67 -7.85
N ALA A 41 9.42 -9.49 -7.83
CA ALA A 41 10.37 -10.31 -8.56
C ALA A 41 10.50 -11.75 -8.01
N GLY A 42 9.95 -12.03 -6.82
CA GLY A 42 10.06 -13.34 -6.16
C GLY A 42 11.35 -13.53 -5.37
N GLU A 43 12.16 -12.48 -5.22
CA GLU A 43 13.43 -12.47 -4.48
C GLU A 43 13.22 -12.22 -2.98
N ALA A 44 12.07 -11.65 -2.59
CA ALA A 44 11.67 -11.47 -1.20
C ALA A 44 10.33 -12.15 -0.89
N GLY A 45 10.22 -12.66 0.34
CA GLY A 45 8.99 -13.25 0.87
C GLY A 45 7.98 -12.19 1.35
N PRO A 46 6.70 -12.56 1.49
CA PRO A 46 5.67 -11.65 2.00
C PRO A 46 5.92 -11.20 3.45
N ARG A 47 6.59 -12.03 4.26
CA ARG A 47 7.03 -11.69 5.63
C ARG A 47 8.06 -10.56 5.63
N GLN A 48 9.02 -10.59 4.70
CA GLN A 48 10.00 -9.51 4.54
C GLN A 48 9.33 -8.20 4.10
N LEU A 49 8.38 -8.27 3.16
CA LEU A 49 7.58 -7.10 2.77
C LEU A 49 6.82 -6.51 3.97
N LEU A 50 6.12 -7.35 4.73
CA LEU A 50 5.41 -6.89 5.93
C LEU A 50 6.38 -6.25 6.94
N SER A 51 7.53 -6.86 7.22
CA SER A 51 8.53 -6.30 8.12
C SER A 51 9.01 -4.92 7.69
N ALA A 52 9.31 -4.73 6.40
CA ALA A 52 9.71 -3.43 5.86
C ALA A 52 8.62 -2.36 6.07
N VAL A 53 7.37 -2.72 5.80
CA VAL A 53 6.20 -1.84 6.00
C VAL A 53 6.01 -1.49 7.48
N LEU A 54 6.15 -2.47 8.39
CA LEU A 54 6.01 -2.26 9.84
C LEU A 54 7.14 -1.40 10.40
N MET A 55 8.38 -1.63 9.99
CA MET A 55 9.55 -0.82 10.38
C MET A 55 9.37 0.64 9.98
N TRP A 56 8.97 0.87 8.72
CA TRP A 56 8.70 2.22 8.23
C TRP A 56 7.49 2.86 8.90
N GLY A 57 6.39 2.11 9.02
CA GLY A 57 5.10 2.62 9.52
C GLY A 57 5.08 2.92 11.02
N TYR A 58 5.83 2.16 11.85
CA TYR A 58 5.99 2.48 13.26
C TYR A 58 7.12 3.49 13.52
N GLY A 59 8.14 3.55 12.67
CA GLY A 59 9.25 4.49 12.84
C GLY A 59 9.88 4.40 14.25
N PRO A 60 9.90 5.49 15.04
CA PRO A 60 10.51 5.51 16.37
C PRO A 60 9.64 4.90 17.48
N ILE A 61 8.41 4.45 17.16
CA ILE A 61 7.45 3.96 18.16
C ILE A 61 7.95 2.65 18.79
N GLY A 62 8.21 2.69 20.10
CA GLY A 62 8.89 1.61 20.82
C GLY A 62 8.18 0.26 20.86
N TYR A 63 6.85 0.22 20.75
CA TYR A 63 6.10 -1.06 20.72
C TYR A 63 6.03 -1.71 19.33
N GLY A 64 6.55 -1.05 18.29
CA GLY A 64 6.55 -1.53 16.91
C GLY A 64 7.19 -2.91 16.73
N PRO A 65 8.43 -3.14 17.20
CA PRO A 65 9.10 -4.45 17.10
C PRO A 65 8.29 -5.59 17.72
N TRP A 66 7.75 -5.38 18.93
CA TRP A 66 6.95 -6.39 19.62
C TRP A 66 5.64 -6.70 18.86
N ARG A 67 4.93 -5.69 18.34
CA ARG A 67 3.72 -5.92 17.54
C ARG A 67 4.03 -6.65 16.23
N ALA A 68 5.16 -6.34 15.61
CA ALA A 68 5.60 -7.02 14.38
C ALA A 68 5.90 -8.49 14.64
N ALA A 69 6.68 -8.80 15.68
CA ALA A 69 6.95 -10.17 16.10
C ALA A 69 5.65 -10.95 16.31
N ARG A 70 4.69 -10.40 17.07
CA ARG A 70 3.38 -11.06 17.29
C ARG A 70 2.57 -11.27 16.00
N SER A 71 2.68 -10.37 15.03
CA SER A 71 1.99 -10.53 13.74
C SER A 71 2.61 -11.67 12.93
N LEU A 72 3.95 -11.74 12.90
CA LEU A 72 4.72 -12.74 12.15
C LEU A 72 4.69 -14.13 12.80
N GLU A 73 4.63 -14.22 14.13
CA GLU A 73 4.43 -15.49 14.86
C GLU A 73 3.12 -16.18 14.46
N ALA A 74 2.09 -15.40 14.10
CA ALA A 74 0.77 -15.92 13.71
C ALA A 74 0.68 -16.37 12.23
N ASP A 75 1.77 -16.23 11.47
CA ASP A 75 1.90 -16.69 10.08
C ASP A 75 3.37 -17.08 9.81
N PRO A 76 3.88 -18.13 10.49
CA PRO A 76 5.31 -18.48 10.53
C PRO A 76 5.93 -18.69 9.15
N ASP A 77 5.15 -19.21 8.20
CA ASP A 77 5.61 -19.49 6.84
C ASP A 77 5.21 -18.40 5.83
N GLY A 78 4.45 -17.40 6.27
CA GLY A 78 3.98 -16.31 5.41
C GLY A 78 2.88 -16.71 4.44
N THR A 79 2.30 -17.92 4.58
CA THR A 79 1.31 -18.47 3.65
C THR A 79 0.02 -17.64 3.66
N ARG A 80 -0.41 -17.15 4.84
CA ARG A 80 -1.62 -16.32 4.94
C ARG A 80 -1.40 -14.98 4.27
N LEU A 81 -0.23 -14.37 4.46
CA LEU A 81 0.15 -13.15 3.75
C LEU A 81 0.26 -13.38 2.23
N ALA A 82 0.88 -14.48 1.80
CA ALA A 82 0.98 -14.82 0.37
C ALA A 82 -0.41 -14.92 -0.28
N TYR A 83 -1.33 -15.64 0.36
CA TYR A 83 -2.72 -15.76 -0.08
C TYR A 83 -3.44 -14.41 -0.11
N ALA A 84 -3.23 -13.56 0.91
CA ALA A 84 -3.88 -12.26 0.97
C ALA A 84 -3.40 -11.29 -0.12
N LEU A 85 -2.14 -11.39 -0.52
CA LEU A 85 -1.51 -10.51 -1.51
C LEU A 85 -1.53 -11.08 -2.94
N GLU A 86 -2.22 -12.20 -3.14
CA GLU A 86 -2.42 -12.80 -4.45
C GLU A 86 -3.04 -11.79 -5.44
N GLY A 87 -2.54 -11.79 -6.68
CA GLY A 87 -2.95 -10.84 -7.72
C GLY A 87 -2.25 -9.48 -7.67
N LEU A 88 -1.62 -9.09 -6.56
CA LEU A 88 -0.89 -7.81 -6.46
C LEU A 88 0.54 -7.84 -7.03
N ARG A 89 1.02 -9.01 -7.48
CA ARG A 89 2.34 -9.12 -8.14
C ARG A 89 2.34 -8.70 -9.62
N ALA A 90 1.18 -8.65 -10.27
CA ALA A 90 1.08 -8.34 -11.69
C ALA A 90 1.67 -6.96 -12.03
N PRO A 91 2.34 -6.76 -13.18
CA PRO A 91 3.03 -5.51 -13.49
C PRO A 91 2.10 -4.29 -13.66
N ALA A 92 0.82 -4.52 -13.98
CA ALA A 92 -0.18 -3.47 -14.13
C ALA A 92 -0.67 -2.91 -12.77
N VAL A 93 -1.28 -1.72 -12.80
CA VAL A 93 -2.02 -1.17 -11.65
C VAL A 93 -3.17 -2.14 -11.32
N PRO A 94 -3.35 -2.57 -10.06
CA PRO A 94 -4.39 -3.53 -9.70
C PRO A 94 -5.79 -3.02 -10.02
N HIS A 95 -6.66 -3.92 -10.46
CA HIS A 95 -8.09 -3.65 -10.53
C HIS A 95 -8.68 -3.53 -9.11
N GLU A 96 -9.79 -2.82 -9.02
CA GLU A 96 -10.48 -2.57 -7.76
C GLU A 96 -10.88 -3.86 -7.04
N ASP A 97 -11.31 -4.89 -7.77
CA ASP A 97 -11.71 -6.18 -7.20
C ASP A 97 -10.53 -6.91 -6.53
N VAL A 98 -9.31 -6.76 -7.09
CA VAL A 98 -8.09 -7.31 -6.50
C VAL A 98 -7.78 -6.58 -5.19
N LEU A 99 -7.88 -5.25 -5.16
CA LEU A 99 -7.68 -4.46 -3.94
C LEU A 99 -8.72 -4.80 -2.88
N ARG A 100 -10.01 -4.90 -3.26
CA ARG A 100 -11.10 -5.29 -2.37
C ARG A 100 -10.81 -6.63 -1.72
N THR A 101 -10.51 -7.64 -2.55
CA THR A 101 -10.24 -9.01 -2.11
C THR A 101 -9.06 -9.06 -1.15
N ALA A 102 -7.94 -8.40 -1.50
CA ALA A 102 -6.75 -8.36 -0.65
C ALA A 102 -7.01 -7.67 0.70
N TYR A 103 -7.77 -6.56 0.71
CA TYR A 103 -8.17 -5.89 1.94
C TYR A 103 -9.04 -6.79 2.82
N GLN A 104 -10.08 -7.40 2.26
CA GLN A 104 -11.01 -8.28 2.98
C GLN A 104 -10.25 -9.47 3.59
N ARG A 105 -9.38 -10.14 2.82
CA ARG A 105 -8.51 -11.22 3.29
C ARG A 105 -7.66 -10.81 4.50
N LEU A 106 -7.05 -9.63 4.46
CA LEU A 106 -6.21 -9.10 5.55
C LEU A 106 -7.02 -8.68 6.80
N ARG A 107 -8.35 -8.58 6.70
CA ARG A 107 -9.24 -8.13 7.79
C ARG A 107 -10.13 -9.24 8.36
N ASP A 108 -10.30 -10.36 7.66
CA ASP A 108 -11.09 -11.50 8.13
C ASP A 108 -10.25 -12.49 8.96
N PRO A 109 -10.59 -12.76 10.25
CA PRO A 109 -9.93 -13.78 11.06
C PRO A 109 -10.02 -15.21 10.51
N LYS A 110 -11.02 -15.52 9.68
CA LYS A 110 -11.17 -16.83 9.02
C LYS A 110 -10.27 -16.98 7.80
N GLU A 111 -9.69 -15.88 7.34
CA GLU A 111 -8.77 -15.85 6.20
C GLU A 111 -7.37 -15.48 6.69
N SER A 112 -6.88 -14.28 6.37
CA SER A 112 -5.48 -13.90 6.54
C SER A 112 -5.25 -12.79 7.57
N ARG A 113 -6.24 -12.43 8.39
CA ARG A 113 -6.03 -11.42 9.41
C ARG A 113 -4.95 -11.86 10.41
N LEU A 114 -3.91 -11.03 10.48
CA LEU A 114 -2.87 -11.16 11.50
C LEU A 114 -3.24 -10.35 12.76
N PRO A 115 -2.89 -10.85 13.95
CA PRO A 115 -3.11 -10.12 15.19
C PRO A 115 -2.30 -8.81 15.18
N ARG A 116 -2.83 -7.77 15.84
CA ARG A 116 -2.16 -6.45 15.98
C ARG A 116 -1.86 -5.69 14.67
N LEU A 117 -2.29 -6.21 13.52
CA LEU A 117 -2.27 -5.50 12.24
C LEU A 117 -3.55 -4.68 12.06
N GLY A 118 -3.45 -3.38 12.32
CA GLY A 118 -4.56 -2.43 12.17
C GLY A 118 -4.88 -2.09 10.71
N PRO A 119 -6.07 -1.54 10.41
CA PRO A 119 -6.48 -1.20 9.05
C PRO A 119 -5.54 -0.19 8.38
N GLY A 120 -5.02 0.80 9.13
CA GLY A 120 -4.04 1.74 8.58
C GLY A 120 -2.67 1.15 8.25
N MET A 121 -2.36 -0.04 8.77
CA MET A 121 -1.14 -0.78 8.39
C MET A 121 -1.43 -1.74 7.22
N VAL A 122 -2.65 -2.28 7.16
CA VAL A 122 -3.15 -3.03 6.00
C VAL A 122 -3.09 -2.15 4.74
N THR A 123 -3.58 -0.91 4.79
CA THR A 123 -3.50 0.00 3.62
C THR A 123 -2.07 0.34 3.22
N LYS A 124 -1.15 0.48 4.18
CA LYS A 124 0.28 0.65 3.89
C LYS A 124 0.87 -0.57 3.18
N LEU A 125 0.55 -1.78 3.64
CA LEU A 125 0.99 -3.01 2.98
C LEU A 125 0.47 -3.09 1.54
N LEU A 126 -0.82 -2.83 1.34
CA LEU A 126 -1.47 -2.85 0.03
C LEU A 126 -0.94 -1.74 -0.90
N TYR A 127 -0.64 -0.55 -0.35
CA TYR A 127 0.08 0.51 -1.05
C TYR A 127 1.39 -0.03 -1.60
N PHE A 128 2.32 -0.50 -0.78
CA PHE A 128 3.63 -0.94 -1.30
C PHE A 128 3.54 -2.15 -2.24
N ALA A 129 2.65 -3.11 -1.96
CA ALA A 129 2.46 -4.30 -2.79
C ALA A 129 1.88 -3.95 -4.18
N GLY A 130 0.83 -3.14 -4.22
CA GLY A 130 0.04 -2.85 -5.43
C GLY A 130 0.42 -1.55 -6.17
N TYR A 131 1.24 -0.67 -5.58
CA TYR A 131 1.60 0.60 -6.20
C TYR A 131 2.39 0.38 -7.49
N ARG A 132 2.00 1.08 -8.56
CA ARG A 132 2.79 1.23 -9.80
C ARG A 132 3.04 2.70 -10.06
N ARG A 133 4.26 3.06 -10.46
CA ARG A 133 4.52 4.41 -10.93
C ARG A 133 3.84 4.60 -12.29
N PRO A 134 3.10 5.69 -12.50
CA PRO A 134 2.74 6.11 -13.84
C PRO A 134 4.04 6.35 -14.65
N GLY A 135 4.25 5.60 -15.73
CA GLY A 135 5.25 5.96 -16.76
C GLY A 135 6.69 5.44 -16.64
N THR A 136 6.91 4.14 -16.44
CA THR A 136 8.14 3.46 -16.93
C THR A 136 7.85 2.42 -18.01
N GLY A 137 6.78 2.61 -18.77
CA GLY A 137 6.43 1.77 -19.92
C GLY A 137 5.51 2.51 -20.88
N ASP A 138 6.08 3.44 -21.65
CA ASP A 138 5.70 3.82 -23.03
C ASP A 138 6.35 5.15 -23.44
N THR A 139 7.66 5.10 -23.69
CA THR A 139 8.34 6.06 -24.58
C THR A 139 8.89 5.39 -25.84
N ALA A 140 8.60 4.11 -26.07
CA ALA A 140 8.86 3.44 -27.33
C ALA A 140 7.52 3.29 -28.09
N THR A 141 7.47 3.78 -29.33
CA THR A 141 6.30 3.76 -30.24
C THR A 141 5.34 4.95 -30.12
N ARG A 142 5.84 6.17 -30.35
CA ARG A 142 5.09 7.12 -31.18
C ARG A 142 5.60 7.07 -32.61
N SER A 143 5.14 6.08 -33.35
CA SER A 143 5.15 6.11 -34.81
C SER A 143 3.99 5.25 -35.31
N GLY A 144 2.93 5.89 -35.81
CA GLY A 144 1.93 5.26 -36.66
C GLY A 144 0.48 5.40 -36.19
N GLY A 145 -0.32 6.05 -37.03
CA GLY A 145 -1.69 5.61 -37.31
C GLY A 145 -2.79 6.16 -36.40
N PHE A 146 -3.37 7.27 -36.83
CA PHE A 146 -4.72 7.65 -36.44
C PHE A 146 -5.70 6.66 -37.09
N ASP A 147 -6.27 5.74 -36.31
CA ASP A 147 -7.47 4.99 -36.73
C ASP A 147 -8.54 5.09 -35.64
N SER A 148 -9.57 5.85 -35.99
CA SER A 148 -10.81 5.99 -35.23
C SER A 148 -11.75 4.86 -35.64
N ARG A 149 -11.88 3.82 -34.79
CA ARG A 149 -13.08 2.99 -34.54
C ARG A 149 -12.71 1.64 -33.91
N SER A 150 -12.90 1.52 -32.60
CA SER A 150 -13.36 0.31 -31.90
C SER A 150 -13.56 0.73 -30.44
N GLY A 151 -14.78 0.69 -29.92
CA GLY A 151 -15.30 -0.54 -29.34
C GLY A 151 -15.02 -0.51 -27.85
N SER A 152 -15.97 0.05 -27.09
CA SER A 152 -16.02 -0.08 -25.64
C SER A 152 -15.84 -1.56 -25.25
N LEU A 153 -14.73 -1.87 -24.59
CA LEU A 153 -14.62 -2.96 -23.66
C LEU A 153 -14.24 -2.32 -22.33
N ALA A 154 -15.13 -2.43 -21.36
CA ALA A 154 -14.93 -2.01 -19.98
C ALA A 154 -13.81 -2.84 -19.33
N GLY A 155 -12.56 -2.59 -19.70
CA GLY A 155 -11.39 -2.89 -18.90
C GLY A 155 -11.20 -1.72 -17.95
N GLY A 156 -11.84 -1.77 -16.79
CA GLY A 156 -11.77 -0.68 -15.81
C GLY A 156 -10.31 -0.34 -15.51
N ALA A 157 -9.91 0.91 -15.73
CA ALA A 157 -8.57 1.37 -15.43
C ALA A 157 -8.20 0.98 -13.99
N GLY A 158 -6.99 0.45 -13.80
CA GLY A 158 -6.51 0.05 -12.48
C GLY A 158 -6.59 1.22 -11.48
N LEU A 159 -6.79 0.88 -10.21
CA LEU A 159 -6.92 1.85 -9.14
C LEU A 159 -5.62 1.88 -8.32
N GLN A 160 -4.96 3.04 -8.26
CA GLN A 160 -3.71 3.16 -7.51
C GLN A 160 -3.99 3.01 -6.00
N PRO A 161 -3.41 2.03 -5.29
CA PRO A 161 -3.59 1.96 -3.85
C PRO A 161 -2.87 3.14 -3.19
N LEU A 162 -3.53 3.73 -2.20
CA LEU A 162 -3.09 4.86 -1.39
C LEU A 162 -3.23 4.53 0.10
N ILE A 163 -2.49 5.24 0.93
CA ILE A 163 -2.44 5.03 2.38
C ILE A 163 -3.61 5.77 3.02
N LEU A 164 -4.53 5.00 3.61
CA LEU A 164 -5.52 5.53 4.54
C LEU A 164 -5.10 5.24 5.97
N ASP A 165 -4.78 6.29 6.72
CA ASP A 165 -4.61 6.27 8.17
C ASP A 165 -5.36 7.41 8.84
N THR A 166 -5.26 7.52 10.16
CA THR A 166 -6.05 8.50 10.93
C THR A 166 -5.69 9.94 10.59
N VAL A 167 -4.49 10.22 10.08
CA VAL A 167 -4.10 11.57 9.68
C VAL A 167 -4.78 11.90 8.35
N VAL A 168 -4.67 11.01 7.37
CA VAL A 168 -5.34 11.17 6.07
C VAL A 168 -6.85 11.26 6.25
N ALA A 169 -7.46 10.31 6.98
CA ALA A 169 -8.90 10.25 7.22
C ALA A 169 -9.47 11.52 7.89
N ARG A 170 -8.68 12.20 8.73
CA ARG A 170 -9.08 13.47 9.36
C ARG A 170 -9.06 14.64 8.38
N GLY A 171 -8.16 14.62 7.40
CA GLY A 171 -8.06 15.65 6.37
C GLY A 171 -9.01 15.44 5.19
N LEU A 172 -9.62 14.26 5.06
CA LEU A 172 -10.55 13.97 3.97
C LEU A 172 -11.86 14.77 4.10
N PRO A 173 -12.40 15.27 2.97
CA PRO A 173 -13.71 15.89 2.95
C PRO A 173 -14.81 14.82 2.97
N VAL A 174 -16.05 15.22 3.26
CA VAL A 174 -17.18 14.28 3.46
C VAL A 174 -17.46 13.45 2.20
N GLU A 175 -17.25 14.04 1.03
CA GLU A 175 -17.48 13.44 -0.29
C GLU A 175 -16.50 12.29 -0.58
N ALA A 176 -15.41 12.16 0.18
CA ALA A 176 -14.53 11.00 0.08
C ALA A 176 -15.17 9.71 0.65
N GLY A 177 -16.29 9.82 1.37
CA GLY A 177 -17.06 8.67 1.85
C GLY A 177 -16.35 7.86 2.94
N VAL A 178 -15.42 8.48 3.67
CA VAL A 178 -14.61 7.81 4.71
C VAL A 178 -14.91 8.39 6.08
N ARG A 179 -15.21 7.52 7.06
CA ARG A 179 -15.34 7.94 8.45
C ARG A 179 -14.00 8.41 9.02
N ARG A 180 -14.04 9.42 9.89
CA ARG A 180 -12.84 9.97 10.57
C ARG A 180 -12.22 9.03 11.62
N GLU A 181 -12.95 7.99 12.00
CA GLU A 181 -12.55 7.00 13.00
C GLU A 181 -11.66 5.91 12.39
N SER A 182 -10.96 5.15 13.23
CA SER A 182 -10.24 3.95 12.79
C SER A 182 -11.20 2.78 12.54
N GLY A 183 -10.73 1.75 11.82
CA GLY A 183 -11.52 0.51 11.65
C GLY A 183 -12.21 0.40 10.29
N TRP A 184 -11.73 1.14 9.29
CA TRP A 184 -12.33 1.18 7.95
C TRP A 184 -12.57 -0.21 7.36
N VAL A 185 -13.69 -0.35 6.68
CA VAL A 185 -13.98 -1.51 5.82
C VAL A 185 -13.38 -1.31 4.43
N ALA A 186 -13.39 -2.36 3.61
CA ALA A 186 -12.84 -2.29 2.25
C ALA A 186 -13.52 -1.19 1.43
N GLU A 187 -14.84 -1.05 1.57
CA GLU A 187 -15.66 -0.10 0.84
C GLU A 187 -15.29 1.36 1.14
N GLU A 188 -14.95 1.67 2.40
CA GLU A 188 -14.48 3.00 2.79
C GLU A 188 -13.10 3.28 2.20
N TRP A 189 -12.18 2.33 2.26
CA TRP A 189 -10.86 2.50 1.64
C TRP A 189 -10.97 2.69 0.13
N LEU A 190 -11.78 1.89 -0.56
CA LEU A 190 -12.01 2.00 -2.00
C LEU A 190 -12.70 3.31 -2.39
N ALA A 191 -13.66 3.80 -1.58
CA ALA A 191 -14.28 5.10 -1.79
C ALA A 191 -13.23 6.22 -1.78
N TYR A 192 -12.30 6.18 -0.83
CA TYR A 192 -11.16 7.10 -0.81
C TYR A 192 -10.28 6.98 -2.05
N LEU A 193 -9.92 5.77 -2.48
CA LEU A 193 -9.09 5.59 -3.68
C LEU A 193 -9.76 6.17 -4.93
N ARG A 194 -11.06 5.91 -5.13
CA ARG A 194 -11.84 6.47 -6.25
C ARG A 194 -11.91 7.99 -6.18
N TRP A 195 -12.17 8.54 -4.99
CA TRP A 195 -12.19 9.98 -4.78
C TRP A 195 -10.83 10.60 -5.13
N ALA A 196 -9.73 10.01 -4.68
CA ALA A 196 -8.39 10.50 -4.96
C ALA A 196 -8.05 10.43 -6.46
N ALA A 197 -8.40 9.32 -7.13
CA ALA A 197 -8.24 9.16 -8.58
C ALA A 197 -9.03 10.22 -9.37
N GLU A 198 -10.26 10.53 -8.93
CA GLU A 198 -11.07 11.58 -9.53
C GLU A 198 -10.47 12.98 -9.31
N GLN A 199 -9.99 13.28 -8.10
CA GLN A 199 -9.32 14.56 -7.82
C GLN A 199 -8.03 14.74 -8.62
N ALA A 200 -7.27 13.66 -8.79
CA ALA A 200 -6.04 13.59 -9.58
C ALA A 200 -6.35 13.89 -11.05
N ARG A 201 -7.35 13.20 -11.61
CA ARG A 201 -7.82 13.41 -12.99
C ARG A 201 -8.27 14.85 -13.24
N ARG A 202 -9.02 15.46 -12.32
CA ARG A 202 -9.46 16.86 -12.43
C ARG A 202 -8.31 17.87 -12.43
N ARG A 203 -7.20 17.54 -11.77
CA ARG A 203 -6.04 18.44 -11.58
C ARG A 203 -4.86 18.13 -12.50
N GLY A 204 -4.91 17.02 -13.25
CA GLY A 204 -3.79 16.57 -14.09
C GLY A 204 -2.55 16.19 -13.28
N ILE A 205 -2.73 15.64 -12.07
CA ILE A 205 -1.65 15.22 -11.16
C ILE A 205 -1.80 13.74 -10.81
N ASP A 206 -0.81 13.16 -10.13
CA ASP A 206 -0.88 11.77 -9.65
C ASP A 206 -1.78 11.63 -8.40
N PRO A 207 -2.45 10.48 -8.21
CA PRO A 207 -3.22 10.20 -6.98
C PRO A 207 -2.41 10.33 -5.69
N GLU A 208 -1.11 10.02 -5.71
CA GLU A 208 -0.23 10.22 -4.55
C GLU A 208 -0.06 11.70 -4.21
N GLN A 209 -0.05 12.60 -5.20
CA GLN A 209 0.01 14.04 -4.95
C GLN A 209 -1.27 14.54 -4.28
N VAL A 210 -2.43 13.92 -4.58
CA VAL A 210 -3.69 14.19 -3.87
C VAL A 210 -3.59 13.74 -2.40
N GLU A 211 -3.10 12.53 -2.13
CA GLU A 211 -2.85 12.05 -0.75
C GLU A 211 -1.94 13.03 0.03
N MET A 212 -0.83 13.44 -0.57
CA MET A 212 0.10 14.38 0.05
C MET A 212 -0.54 15.75 0.31
N ALA A 213 -1.39 16.24 -0.61
CA ALA A 213 -2.15 17.47 -0.40
C ALA A 213 -3.17 17.36 0.75
N VAL A 214 -3.85 16.22 0.89
CA VAL A 214 -4.72 15.95 2.06
C VAL A 214 -3.89 16.00 3.35
N LEU A 215 -2.76 15.29 3.37
CA LEU A 215 -1.90 15.16 4.54
C LEU A 215 -1.34 16.50 5.02
N HIS A 216 -1.06 17.42 4.09
CA HIS A 216 -0.57 18.76 4.40
C HIS A 216 -1.67 19.82 4.57
N GLY A 217 -2.95 19.46 4.44
CA GLY A 217 -4.06 20.42 4.48
C GLY A 217 -4.04 21.42 3.33
N GLN A 218 -3.41 21.05 2.21
CA GLN A 218 -3.17 21.90 1.04
C GLN A 218 -4.19 21.67 -0.08
N LEU A 219 -5.18 20.82 0.14
CA LEU A 219 -6.25 20.57 -0.81
C LEU A 219 -7.25 21.74 -0.77
N THR A 220 -6.85 22.87 -1.33
CA THR A 220 -7.70 24.03 -1.54
C THR A 220 -8.33 23.97 -2.93
N GLY A 221 -9.59 24.43 -3.03
CA GLY A 221 -10.34 24.48 -4.28
C GLY A 221 -11.27 23.28 -4.47
N VAL A 222 -12.50 23.45 -4.00
CA VAL A 222 -13.68 23.00 -4.74
C VAL A 222 -14.28 24.29 -5.32
N PRO A 223 -14.57 24.38 -6.62
CA PRO A 223 -15.40 25.47 -7.13
C PRO A 223 -16.79 25.47 -6.46
#